data_AF-X1KY79-F1
#
_entry.id   AF-X1KY79-F1
#
_cell.length_a   1.000
_cell.length_b   1.000
_cell.length_c   1.000
_cell.angle_alpha   90.00
_cell.angle_beta   90.00
_cell.angle_gamma   90.00
#
_symmetry.space_group_name_H-M   'P 1'
#
loop_
_entity.id
_entity.type
_entity.pdbx_description
1 polymer ?
#
loop_
_entity_poly.entity_id
_entity_poly.type
_entity_poly.pdbx_seq_one_letter_code
_entity_poly.pdbx_strand_id
1 'polypeptide(L)'
;MRKIVIFWGVFFGLLLYLQATSMAQTPIMSEQLVYSLNVYNGKGYGGAFTPQTEDTIYLMADKNSAIFARTTLVYFWPITAKFMAGFQTLNEEVVGTLEILKEGKLVKSLKPQDNSLYYSEGYWGETSILCIDEEARTYYEKYKKAIDEYYQKISEFYKARIEHRKKMDEFLEEIKKRREAGEEFTSEEIEKSIPKEPKP
;
A
#
# COMPACT_ATOMS: atom_id res chain seq x y z
N MET A 1 17.87 -42.31 35.14
CA MET A 1 18.00 -40.84 35.33
C MET A 1 19.06 -40.20 34.42
N ARG A 2 20.30 -40.70 34.36
CA ARG A 2 21.39 -40.10 33.54
C ARG A 2 21.07 -39.89 32.04
N LYS A 3 20.39 -40.86 31.40
CA LYS A 3 19.98 -40.75 29.98
C LYS A 3 18.91 -39.67 29.72
N ILE A 4 18.03 -39.43 30.70
CA ILE A 4 16.96 -38.42 30.61
C ILE A 4 17.55 -37.02 30.72
N VAL A 5 18.51 -36.82 31.64
CA VAL A 5 19.21 -35.54 31.81
C VAL A 5 20.02 -35.17 30.56
N ILE A 6 20.68 -36.14 29.92
CA ILE A 6 21.42 -35.91 28.67
C ILE A 6 20.45 -35.56 27.53
N PHE A 7 19.33 -36.26 27.42
CA PHE A 7 18.32 -35.98 26.39
C PHE A 7 17.76 -34.56 26.51
N TRP A 8 17.38 -34.13 27.73
CA TRP A 8 16.92 -32.77 27.97
C TRP A 8 18.02 -31.73 27.75
N GLY A 9 19.26 -32.01 28.15
CA GLY A 9 20.40 -31.11 27.89
C GLY A 9 20.65 -30.89 26.40
N VAL A 10 20.59 -31.96 25.59
CA VAL A 10 20.72 -31.86 24.12
C VAL A 10 19.51 -31.17 23.51
N PHE A 11 18.29 -31.48 23.97
CA PHE A 11 17.07 -30.85 23.49
C PHE A 11 17.04 -29.35 23.76
N PHE A 12 17.37 -28.92 24.99
CA PHE A 12 17.49 -27.50 25.34
C PHE A 12 18.64 -26.81 24.60
N GLY A 13 19.77 -27.49 24.40
CA GLY A 13 20.88 -26.98 23.59
C GLY A 13 20.47 -26.72 22.14
N LEU A 14 19.74 -27.67 21.53
CA LEU A 14 19.19 -27.53 20.17
C LEU A 14 18.13 -26.42 20.09
N LEU A 15 17.26 -26.30 21.11
CA LEU A 15 16.24 -25.27 21.18
C LEU A 15 16.84 -23.86 21.26
N LEU A 16 17.92 -23.70 22.04
CA LEU A 16 18.67 -22.44 22.15
C LEU A 16 19.43 -22.10 20.85
N TYR A 17 19.98 -23.10 20.16
CA TYR A 17 20.62 -22.91 18.85
C TYR A 17 19.62 -22.49 17.76
N LEU A 18 18.39 -23.01 17.78
CA LEU A 18 17.33 -22.67 16.82
C LEU A 18 16.81 -21.23 16.99
N GLN A 19 16.84 -20.67 18.21
CA GLN A 19 16.44 -19.27 18.44
C GLN A 19 17.46 -18.26 17.88
N ALA A 20 18.73 -18.64 17.77
CA ALA A 20 19.76 -17.78 17.19
C ALA A 20 19.59 -17.61 15.66
N THR A 21 18.94 -18.56 14.98
CA THR A 21 18.71 -18.51 13.53
C THR A 21 17.45 -17.76 13.11
N SER A 22 16.62 -17.29 14.05
CA SER A 22 15.38 -16.55 13.73
C SER A 22 15.46 -15.04 13.96
N MET A 23 16.67 -14.49 14.09
CA MET A 23 16.87 -13.06 13.94
C MET A 23 16.67 -12.75 12.45
N ALA A 24 15.42 -12.46 12.05
CA ALA A 24 15.16 -11.74 10.83
C ALA A 24 15.99 -10.45 10.90
N GLN A 25 17.15 -10.47 10.24
CA GLN A 25 18.13 -9.42 10.37
C GLN A 25 17.48 -8.14 9.86
N THR A 26 17.11 -7.25 10.79
CA THR A 26 16.51 -5.96 10.45
C THR A 26 17.44 -5.29 9.44
N PRO A 27 16.95 -4.92 8.25
CA PRO A 27 17.80 -4.32 7.23
C PRO A 27 18.50 -3.10 7.83
N ILE A 28 19.82 -3.00 7.62
CA ILE A 28 20.54 -1.80 8.02
C ILE A 28 20.02 -0.66 7.14
N MET A 29 19.30 0.26 7.76
CA MET A 29 18.76 1.44 7.10
C MET A 29 19.77 2.57 7.23
N SER A 30 19.98 3.29 6.13
CA SER A 30 20.84 4.48 6.10
C SER A 30 20.05 5.63 5.52
N GLU A 31 20.16 6.80 6.14
CA GLU A 31 19.61 8.02 5.57
C GLU A 31 20.41 8.42 4.34
N GLN A 32 19.72 8.69 3.22
CA GLN A 32 20.34 9.04 1.95
C GLN A 32 19.51 10.09 1.22
N LEU A 33 20.21 10.93 0.46
CA LEU A 33 19.59 11.70 -0.64
C LEU A 33 19.28 10.74 -1.78
N VAL A 34 18.01 10.66 -2.16
CA VAL A 34 17.53 9.83 -3.26
C VAL A 34 16.78 10.66 -4.28
N TYR A 35 16.67 10.12 -5.49
CA TYR A 35 15.77 10.65 -6.50
C TYR A 35 14.60 9.70 -6.68
N SER A 36 13.40 10.11 -6.26
CA SER A 36 12.16 9.43 -6.62
C SER A 36 11.77 9.84 -8.03
N LEU A 37 11.28 8.90 -8.83
CA LEU A 37 11.11 9.07 -10.27
C LEU A 37 9.71 8.64 -10.68
N ASN A 38 9.05 9.44 -11.52
CA ASN A 38 7.92 9.01 -12.35
C ASN A 38 8.34 9.17 -13.81
N VAL A 39 8.69 8.05 -14.44
CA VAL A 39 9.33 8.03 -15.75
C VAL A 39 8.57 7.13 -16.71
N TYR A 40 8.58 7.48 -17.99
CA TYR A 40 8.05 6.60 -19.03
C TYR A 40 8.88 5.31 -19.07
N ASN A 41 8.24 4.17 -19.32
CA ASN A 41 8.90 2.86 -19.38
C ASN A 41 8.72 2.13 -20.73
N GLY A 42 8.18 2.81 -21.74
CA GLY A 42 7.92 2.27 -23.07
C GLY A 42 6.45 1.96 -23.31
N LYS A 43 5.67 1.86 -22.23
CA LYS A 43 4.23 1.55 -22.26
C LYS A 43 3.38 2.57 -21.50
N GLY A 44 3.84 2.96 -20.31
CA GLY A 44 3.20 3.98 -19.46
C GLY A 44 4.24 4.63 -18.54
N TYR A 45 3.76 5.30 -17.50
CA TYR A 45 4.58 5.91 -16.47
C TYR A 45 4.64 5.05 -15.20
N GLY A 46 5.86 4.79 -14.72
CA GLY A 46 6.09 3.99 -13.51
C GLY A 46 6.87 4.77 -12.46
N GLY A 47 6.60 4.42 -11.20
CA GLY A 47 7.41 4.84 -10.07
C GLY A 47 8.72 4.07 -9.99
N ALA A 48 9.83 4.77 -9.79
CA ALA A 48 11.13 4.20 -9.46
C ALA A 48 11.84 5.09 -8.45
N PHE A 49 12.98 4.63 -7.92
CA PHE A 49 13.89 5.50 -7.18
C PHE A 49 15.33 5.16 -7.51
N THR A 50 16.20 6.15 -7.34
CA THR A 50 17.65 6.03 -7.51
C THR A 50 18.33 6.35 -6.19
N PRO A 51 19.09 5.40 -5.60
CA PRO A 51 19.84 5.63 -4.36
C PRO A 51 21.03 6.55 -4.60
N GLN A 52 21.63 7.05 -3.51
CA GLN A 52 22.77 7.97 -3.56
C GLN A 52 24.02 7.37 -4.23
N THR A 53 24.11 6.05 -4.30
CA THR A 53 25.26 5.32 -4.88
C THR A 53 25.34 5.41 -6.40
N GLU A 54 24.30 5.89 -7.07
CA GLU A 54 24.25 5.98 -8.54
C GLU A 54 24.52 7.42 -9.00
N ASP A 55 25.49 7.59 -9.88
CA ASP A 55 25.89 8.90 -10.40
C ASP A 55 25.09 9.35 -11.63
N THR A 56 24.32 8.45 -12.26
CA THR A 56 23.67 8.74 -13.55
C THR A 56 22.29 8.10 -13.66
N ILE A 57 21.31 8.90 -14.09
CA ILE A 57 19.95 8.47 -14.41
C ILE A 57 19.72 8.65 -15.92
N TYR A 58 19.33 7.59 -16.61
CA TYR A 58 18.96 7.63 -18.02
C TYR A 58 17.44 7.74 -18.18
N LEU A 59 16.99 8.68 -19.02
CA LEU A 59 15.58 8.95 -19.30
C LEU A 59 15.30 8.79 -20.80
N MET A 60 14.07 8.40 -21.14
CA MET A 60 13.67 8.36 -22.55
C MET A 60 13.47 9.78 -23.10
N ALA A 61 14.05 10.02 -24.27
CA ALA A 61 13.86 11.27 -25.00
C ALA A 61 12.40 11.47 -25.41
N ASP A 62 12.03 12.74 -25.61
CA ASP A 62 10.70 13.18 -26.08
C ASP A 62 9.53 12.73 -25.19
N LYS A 63 9.82 12.41 -23.93
CA LYS A 63 8.84 12.11 -22.88
C LYS A 63 9.13 12.97 -21.67
N ASN A 64 8.05 13.38 -20.98
CA ASN A 64 8.19 14.06 -19.71
C ASN A 64 8.68 13.06 -18.65
N SER A 65 9.23 13.57 -17.56
CA SER A 65 9.63 12.79 -16.39
C SER A 65 9.49 13.67 -15.16
N ALA A 66 8.99 13.13 -14.06
CA ALA A 66 9.02 13.83 -12.78
C ALA A 66 10.13 13.24 -11.92
N ILE A 67 10.98 14.12 -11.39
CA ILE A 67 12.13 13.77 -10.55
C ILE A 67 11.97 14.54 -9.25
N PHE A 68 12.05 13.84 -8.13
CA PHE A 68 11.92 14.42 -6.80
C PHE A 68 13.16 14.10 -5.98
N ALA A 69 13.90 15.13 -5.57
CA ALA A 69 14.99 14.99 -4.62
C ALA A 69 14.41 14.86 -3.19
N ARG A 70 14.76 13.78 -2.50
CA ARG A 70 14.22 13.46 -1.18
C ARG A 70 15.27 12.89 -0.27
N THR A 71 15.17 13.19 1.03
CA THR A 71 15.92 12.47 2.07
C THR A 71 15.04 11.36 2.62
N THR A 72 15.53 10.12 2.58
CA THR A 72 14.80 8.94 3.07
C THR A 72 15.76 7.88 3.60
N LEU A 73 15.21 6.85 4.23
CA LEU A 73 15.96 5.66 4.62
C LEU A 73 16.09 4.71 3.43
N VAL A 74 17.30 4.28 3.10
CA VAL A 74 17.58 3.26 2.08
C VAL A 74 18.15 2.02 2.73
N TYR A 75 17.65 0.86 2.31
CA TYR A 75 18.14 -0.44 2.77
C TYR A 75 18.12 -1.46 1.64
N PHE A 76 18.99 -2.46 1.76
CA PHE A 76 18.99 -3.60 0.84
C PHE A 76 17.99 -4.66 1.32
N TRP A 77 17.11 -5.13 0.44
CA TRP A 77 16.14 -6.19 0.71
C TRP A 77 16.63 -7.52 0.12
N PRO A 78 17.13 -8.47 0.95
CA PRO A 78 17.81 -9.67 0.45
C PRO A 78 16.93 -10.59 -0.40
N ILE A 79 15.61 -10.64 -0.15
CA ILE A 79 14.69 -11.54 -0.86
C ILE A 79 14.56 -11.18 -2.34
N THR A 80 14.56 -9.88 -2.66
CA THR A 80 14.45 -9.38 -4.04
C THR A 80 15.81 -8.95 -4.61
N ALA A 81 16.86 -8.95 -3.78
CA ALA A 81 18.18 -8.45 -4.08
C ALA A 81 18.17 -7.00 -4.64
N LYS A 82 17.32 -6.14 -4.05
CA LYS A 82 17.15 -4.74 -4.47
C LYS A 82 17.30 -3.78 -3.31
N PHE A 83 17.79 -2.59 -3.59
CA PHE A 83 17.61 -1.47 -2.68
C PHE A 83 16.15 -1.06 -2.63
N MET A 84 15.70 -0.67 -1.44
CA MET A 84 14.35 -0.22 -1.15
C MET A 84 14.43 1.12 -0.44
N ALA A 85 13.48 2.01 -0.73
CA ALA A 85 13.33 3.29 -0.05
C ALA A 85 12.23 3.20 1.01
N GLY A 86 12.54 3.67 2.21
CA GLY A 86 11.67 3.73 3.38
C GLY A 86 10.81 4.99 3.41
N PHE A 87 10.16 5.34 2.29
CA PHE A 87 9.33 6.56 2.17
C PHE A 87 8.15 6.61 3.15
N GLN A 88 7.76 5.49 3.75
CA GLN A 88 6.74 5.45 4.80
C GLN A 88 7.28 5.88 6.18
N THR A 89 8.60 5.78 6.39
CA THR A 89 9.24 6.11 7.66
C THR A 89 9.85 7.51 7.63
N LEU A 90 10.57 7.84 6.55
CA LEU A 90 11.21 9.16 6.34
C LEU A 90 11.04 9.55 4.87
N ASN A 91 10.53 10.76 4.61
CA ASN A 91 10.28 11.23 3.25
C ASN A 91 10.30 12.76 3.21
N GLU A 92 11.48 13.31 3.46
CA GLU A 92 11.67 14.76 3.52
C GLU A 92 11.98 15.30 2.12
N GLU A 93 11.32 16.39 1.75
CA GLU A 93 11.56 17.06 0.48
C GLU A 93 12.86 17.87 0.53
N VAL A 94 13.69 17.72 -0.50
CA VAL A 94 14.88 18.54 -0.68
C VAL A 94 14.52 19.69 -1.60
N VAL A 95 14.37 20.87 -1.01
CA VAL A 95 14.02 22.10 -1.74
C VAL A 95 15.21 22.56 -2.58
N GLY A 96 14.97 22.78 -3.87
CA GLY A 96 16.00 23.23 -4.78
C GLY A 96 15.48 23.53 -6.17
N THR A 97 16.43 23.73 -7.08
CA THR A 97 16.19 24.02 -8.48
C THR A 97 16.90 22.97 -9.31
N LEU A 98 16.21 22.38 -10.28
CA LEU A 98 16.84 21.47 -11.22
C LEU A 98 17.50 22.27 -12.35
N GLU A 99 18.82 22.20 -12.42
CA GLU A 99 19.60 22.81 -13.49
C GLU A 99 19.88 21.81 -14.60
N ILE A 100 19.63 22.23 -15.84
CA ILE A 100 19.97 21.47 -17.04
C ILE A 100 21.19 22.14 -17.65
N LEU A 101 22.27 21.38 -17.78
CA LEU A 101 23.51 21.82 -18.37
C LEU A 101 23.75 21.11 -19.71
N LYS A 102 24.34 21.83 -20.66
CA LYS A 102 24.89 21.27 -21.89
C LYS A 102 26.34 21.70 -22.01
N GLU A 103 27.25 20.74 -22.08
CA GLU A 103 28.71 21.00 -22.15
C GLU A 103 29.20 21.93 -21.02
N GLY A 104 28.69 21.71 -19.81
CA GLY A 104 29.03 22.51 -18.62
C GLY A 104 28.39 23.90 -18.54
N LYS A 105 27.58 24.30 -19.53
CA LYS A 105 26.86 25.58 -19.51
C LYS A 105 25.41 25.37 -19.13
N LEU A 106 24.90 26.19 -18.21
CA LEU A 106 23.49 26.21 -17.84
C LEU A 106 22.63 26.58 -19.06
N VAL A 107 21.72 25.69 -19.45
CA VAL A 107 20.76 25.92 -20.55
C VAL A 107 19.34 26.12 -20.06
N LYS A 108 18.97 25.55 -18.90
CA LYS A 108 17.65 25.73 -18.31
C LYS A 108 17.70 25.54 -16.81
N SER A 109 16.81 26.24 -16.11
CA SER A 109 16.57 26.12 -14.68
C SER A 109 15.09 25.84 -14.48
N LEU A 110 14.76 24.77 -13.75
CA LEU A 110 13.40 24.31 -13.52
C LEU A 110 13.07 24.41 -12.03
N LYS A 111 11.93 25.05 -11.74
CA LYS A 111 11.32 25.05 -10.42
C LYS A 111 10.44 23.81 -10.25
N PRO A 112 10.12 23.40 -9.01
CA PRO A 112 9.12 22.38 -8.76
C PRO A 112 7.80 22.66 -9.50
N GLN A 113 7.19 21.61 -10.03
CA GLN A 113 5.90 21.65 -10.73
C GLN A 113 4.97 20.58 -10.19
N ASP A 114 3.67 20.89 -10.19
CA ASP A 114 2.65 19.94 -9.82
C ASP A 114 2.61 18.81 -10.84
N ASN A 115 2.51 17.57 -10.36
CA ASN A 115 2.36 16.42 -11.22
C ASN A 115 1.54 15.32 -10.53
N SER A 116 0.93 14.46 -11.34
CA SER A 116 0.15 13.32 -10.87
C SER A 116 0.28 12.17 -11.85
N LEU A 117 0.37 10.95 -11.33
CA LEU A 117 0.17 9.75 -12.12
C LEU A 117 -1.31 9.39 -12.12
N TYR A 118 -1.89 9.31 -13.31
CA TYR A 118 -3.27 8.91 -13.51
C TYR A 118 -3.34 7.52 -14.15
N TYR A 119 -4.15 6.66 -13.56
CA TYR A 119 -4.36 5.27 -13.98
C TYR A 119 -5.77 5.11 -14.54
N SER A 120 -5.96 5.37 -15.84
CA SER A 120 -7.29 5.40 -16.47
C SER A 120 -8.01 4.06 -16.44
N GLU A 121 -7.27 2.96 -16.42
CA GLU A 121 -7.76 1.58 -16.39
C GLU A 121 -7.66 0.95 -14.98
N GLY A 122 -7.40 1.77 -13.96
CA GLY A 122 -7.10 1.31 -12.61
C GLY A 122 -5.63 0.94 -12.41
N TYR A 123 -5.25 0.63 -11.17
CA TYR A 123 -3.84 0.44 -10.78
C TYR A 123 -3.13 -0.69 -11.54
N TRP A 124 -3.85 -1.75 -11.87
CA TRP A 124 -3.35 -2.88 -12.68
C TRP A 124 -3.51 -2.67 -14.19
N GLY A 125 -3.99 -1.49 -14.57
CA GLY A 125 -4.10 -1.07 -15.96
C GLY A 125 -2.72 -0.95 -16.61
N GLU A 126 -2.72 -1.09 -17.92
CA GLU A 126 -1.50 -1.11 -18.71
C GLU A 126 -1.00 0.30 -19.06
N THR A 127 -1.90 1.29 -18.95
CA THR A 127 -1.71 2.64 -19.45
C THR A 127 -1.84 3.65 -18.31
N SER A 128 -0.70 4.11 -17.80
CA SER A 128 -0.64 5.23 -16.86
C SER A 128 -0.11 6.48 -17.55
N ILE A 129 -0.64 7.64 -17.14
CA ILE A 129 -0.37 8.94 -17.74
C ILE A 129 0.26 9.84 -16.69
N LEU A 130 1.33 10.56 -17.05
CA LEU A 130 1.88 11.64 -16.24
C LEU A 130 1.20 12.96 -16.62
N CYS A 131 0.34 13.43 -15.73
CA CYS A 131 -0.29 14.74 -15.83
C CYS A 131 0.59 15.78 -15.13
N ILE A 132 0.62 17.01 -15.66
CA ILE A 132 1.41 18.12 -15.11
C ILE A 132 0.53 19.35 -14.87
N ASP A 133 0.94 20.20 -13.93
CA ASP A 133 0.33 21.48 -13.59
C ASP A 133 -1.21 21.39 -13.41
N GLU A 134 -1.99 22.10 -14.23
CA GLU A 134 -3.45 22.16 -14.13
C GLU A 134 -4.12 20.79 -14.32
N GLU A 135 -3.59 19.99 -15.24
CA GLU A 135 -4.08 18.64 -15.49
C GLU A 135 -3.86 17.76 -14.25
N ALA A 136 -2.68 17.86 -13.64
CA ALA A 136 -2.36 17.13 -12.41
C ALA A 136 -3.33 17.47 -11.27
N ARG A 137 -3.59 18.77 -11.05
CA ARG A 137 -4.55 19.23 -10.03
C ARG A 137 -5.95 18.70 -10.31
N THR A 138 -6.37 18.74 -11.58
CA THR A 138 -7.70 18.25 -11.99
C THR A 138 -7.88 16.76 -11.69
N TYR A 139 -6.91 15.93 -12.04
CA TYR A 139 -6.98 14.49 -11.75
C TYR A 139 -6.83 14.17 -10.27
N TYR A 140 -6.03 14.95 -9.54
CA TYR A 140 -5.92 14.81 -8.09
C TYR A 140 -7.24 15.09 -7.38
N GLU A 141 -7.97 16.13 -7.76
CA GLU A 141 -9.30 16.41 -7.18
C GLU A 141 -10.34 15.35 -7.57
N LYS A 142 -10.30 14.83 -8.81
CA LYS A 142 -11.13 13.67 -9.20
C LYS A 142 -10.86 12.45 -8.32
N TYR A 143 -9.59 12.17 -8.04
CA TYR A 143 -9.18 11.08 -7.16
C TYR A 143 -9.69 11.28 -5.73
N LYS A 144 -9.50 12.47 -5.15
CA LYS A 144 -10.01 12.80 -3.80
C LYS A 144 -11.52 12.57 -3.69
N LYS A 145 -12.28 13.10 -4.66
CA LYS A 145 -13.73 12.90 -4.70
C LYS A 145 -14.12 11.43 -4.78
N ALA A 146 -13.44 10.65 -5.63
CA ALA A 146 -13.71 9.22 -5.75
C ALA A 146 -13.40 8.45 -4.45
N ILE A 147 -12.34 8.85 -3.73
CA ILE A 147 -12.01 8.29 -2.41
C ILE A 147 -13.07 8.61 -1.38
N ASP A 148 -13.53 9.86 -1.32
CA ASP A 148 -14.55 10.28 -0.36
C ASP A 148 -15.86 9.52 -0.60
N GLU A 149 -16.29 9.41 -1.86
CA GLU A 149 -17.47 8.64 -2.25
C GLU A 149 -17.32 7.15 -1.91
N TYR A 150 -16.14 6.56 -2.13
CA TYR A 150 -15.86 5.17 -1.77
C TYR A 150 -15.96 4.94 -0.27
N TYR A 151 -15.29 5.76 0.55
CA TYR A 151 -15.33 5.60 2.01
C TYR A 151 -16.71 5.87 2.60
N GLN A 152 -17.48 6.78 1.99
CA GLN A 152 -18.87 6.99 2.37
C GLN A 152 -19.69 5.72 2.16
N LYS A 153 -19.64 5.12 0.96
CA LYS A 153 -20.37 3.87 0.65
C LYS A 153 -19.95 2.72 1.55
N ILE A 154 -18.65 2.58 1.81
CA ILE A 154 -18.12 1.55 2.71
C ILE A 154 -18.62 1.76 4.15
N SER A 155 -18.65 3.01 4.64
CA SER A 155 -19.18 3.35 5.96
C SER A 155 -20.67 3.01 6.07
N GLU A 156 -21.47 3.35 5.05
CA GLU A 156 -22.90 3.02 4.98
C GLU A 156 -23.12 1.50 4.96
N PHE A 157 -22.35 0.76 4.16
CA PHE A 157 -22.39 -0.71 4.13
C PHE A 157 -22.07 -1.33 5.49
N TYR A 158 -21.02 -0.86 6.18
CA TYR A 158 -20.68 -1.38 7.50
C TYR A 158 -21.75 -1.07 8.55
N LYS A 159 -22.38 0.11 8.51
CA LYS A 159 -23.53 0.44 9.38
C LYS A 159 -24.69 -0.52 9.12
N ALA A 160 -25.05 -0.73 7.86
CA ALA A 160 -26.12 -1.65 7.48
C ALA A 160 -25.79 -3.09 7.92
N ARG A 161 -24.52 -3.50 7.88
CA ARG A 161 -24.07 -4.83 8.31
C ARG A 161 -24.15 -5.01 9.83
N ILE A 162 -23.85 -3.97 10.60
CA ILE A 162 -24.04 -3.97 12.06
C ILE A 162 -25.53 -4.09 12.39
N GLU A 163 -26.38 -3.32 11.71
CA GLU A 163 -27.82 -3.38 11.92
C GLU A 163 -28.41 -4.73 11.52
N HIS A 164 -27.96 -5.29 10.39
CA HIS A 164 -28.34 -6.63 9.95
C HIS A 164 -27.98 -7.70 10.98
N ARG A 165 -26.76 -7.64 11.54
CA ARG A 165 -26.34 -8.56 12.61
C ARG A 165 -27.27 -8.46 13.81
N LYS A 166 -27.59 -7.24 14.25
CA LYS A 166 -28.53 -7.01 15.35
C LYS A 166 -29.91 -7.62 15.06
N LYS A 167 -30.45 -7.37 13.86
CA LYS A 167 -31.74 -7.94 13.44
C LYS A 167 -31.70 -9.47 13.36
N MET A 168 -30.57 -10.05 12.96
CA MET A 168 -30.36 -11.49 12.93
C MET A 168 -30.36 -12.08 14.34
N ASP A 169 -29.64 -11.45 15.28
CA ASP A 169 -29.61 -11.89 16.68
C ASP A 169 -31.01 -11.83 17.31
N GLU A 170 -31.74 -10.74 17.09
CA GLU A 170 -33.14 -10.58 17.54
C GLU A 170 -34.06 -11.64 16.94
N PHE A 171 -33.95 -11.90 15.63
CA PHE A 171 -34.70 -12.93 14.93
C PHE A 171 -34.44 -14.34 15.50
N LEU A 172 -33.16 -14.68 15.73
CA LEU A 172 -32.79 -15.98 16.28
C LEU A 172 -33.31 -16.19 17.70
N GLU A 173 -33.26 -15.15 18.55
CA GLU A 173 -33.82 -15.20 19.90
C GLU A 173 -35.35 -15.32 19.89
N GLU A 174 -36.04 -14.65 18.97
CA GLU A 174 -37.49 -14.77 18.82
C GLU A 174 -37.90 -16.18 18.38
N ILE A 175 -37.26 -16.73 17.34
CA ILE A 175 -37.52 -18.09 16.86
C ILE A 175 -37.26 -19.12 17.97
N LYS A 176 -36.18 -18.94 18.74
CA LYS A 176 -35.87 -19.80 19.89
C LYS A 176 -36.99 -19.78 20.93
N LYS A 177 -37.45 -18.61 21.35
CA LYS A 177 -38.55 -18.45 22.33
C LYS A 177 -39.84 -19.09 21.85
N ARG A 178 -40.21 -18.89 20.59
CA ARG A 178 -41.45 -19.45 20.04
C ARG A 178 -41.39 -20.97 19.93
N ARG A 179 -40.22 -21.53 19.56
CA ARG A 179 -39.98 -22.98 19.59
C ARG A 179 -40.07 -23.54 21.01
N GLU A 180 -39.50 -22.87 22.01
CA GLU A 180 -39.60 -23.25 23.44
C GLU A 180 -41.06 -23.20 23.94
N ALA A 181 -41.89 -22.31 23.38
CA ALA A 181 -43.33 -22.23 23.64
C ALA A 181 -44.17 -23.30 22.91
N GLY A 182 -43.54 -24.15 22.08
CA GLY A 182 -44.20 -25.24 21.36
C GLY A 182 -44.84 -24.85 20.03
N GLU A 183 -44.52 -23.67 19.46
CA GLU A 183 -44.94 -23.34 18.09
C GLU A 183 -44.12 -24.15 17.06
N GLU A 184 -44.82 -24.72 16.07
CA GLU A 184 -44.21 -25.35 14.90
C GLU A 184 -44.17 -24.37 13.72
N PHE A 185 -43.07 -24.39 12.96
CA PHE A 185 -42.87 -23.55 11.78
C PHE A 185 -42.47 -24.39 10.59
N THR A 186 -42.94 -23.99 9.41
CA THR A 186 -42.42 -24.51 8.15
C THR A 186 -41.13 -23.80 7.75
N SER A 187 -40.27 -24.47 6.97
CA SER A 187 -39.02 -23.87 6.48
C SER A 187 -39.26 -22.62 5.63
N GLU A 188 -40.36 -22.56 4.87
CA GLU A 188 -40.70 -21.42 4.01
C GLU A 188 -41.12 -20.17 4.80
N GLU A 189 -41.74 -20.33 5.97
CA GLU A 189 -42.11 -19.23 6.86
C GLU A 189 -40.87 -18.62 7.53
N ILE A 190 -39.93 -19.47 7.93
CA ILE A 190 -38.65 -19.04 8.49
C ILE A 190 -37.86 -18.30 7.39
N GLU A 191 -37.75 -18.85 6.19
CA GLU A 191 -36.96 -18.24 5.12
C GLU A 191 -37.44 -16.84 4.72
N LYS A 192 -38.76 -16.61 4.68
CA LYS A 192 -39.35 -15.29 4.39
C LYS A 192 -39.07 -14.24 5.47
N SER A 193 -38.82 -14.68 6.71
CA SER A 193 -38.62 -13.80 7.86
C SER A 193 -37.14 -13.54 8.19
N ILE A 194 -36.20 -14.24 7.54
CA ILE A 194 -34.76 -14.00 7.70
C ILE A 194 -34.40 -12.56 7.28
N PRO A 195 -33.73 -11.77 8.15
CA PRO A 195 -33.21 -10.46 7.77
C PRO A 195 -32.25 -10.53 6.58
N LYS A 196 -32.50 -9.73 5.55
CA LYS A 196 -31.69 -9.71 4.33
C LYS A 196 -30.34 -9.05 4.56
N GLU A 197 -29.28 -9.69 4.10
CA GLU A 197 -27.92 -9.14 4.17
C GLU A 197 -27.80 -7.90 3.26
N PRO A 198 -27.17 -6.80 3.73
CA PRO A 198 -26.93 -5.63 2.89
C PRO A 198 -25.95 -5.97 1.76
N LYS A 199 -26.10 -5.30 0.63
CA LYS A 199 -25.18 -5.40 -0.52
C LYS A 199 -24.24 -4.18 -0.55
N PRO A 200 -22.98 -4.37 -0.94
CA PRO A 200 -22.03 -3.28 -1.14
C PRO A 200 -22.38 -2.43 -2.38
#